data_AF-A0A4Q3Y3K3-F1
#
_entry.id   AF-A0A4Q3Y3K3-F1
#
_cell.length_a   1.000
_cell.length_b   1.000
_cell.length_c   1.000
_cell.angle_alpha   90.00
_cell.angle_beta   90.00
_cell.angle_gamma   90.00
#
_symmetry.space_group_name_H-M   'P 1'
#
loop_
_entity.id
_entity.type
_entity.pdbx_description
1 polymer ?
#
loop_
_entity_poly.entity_id
_entity_poly.type
_entity_poly.pdbx_seq_one_letter_code
_entity_poly.pdbx_strand_id
1 'polypeptide(L)'
;MRALGPAMLRNRHKNAPRPAWKVAEAFRQWLRGRPCACAGKHDECGGPIRSAHVDYAGDKGVSTKVSDKFCIPLSDNCHRLQHNKGWPWFDLHILGGVSRGLMLSQEYWAAWPGRVKWENENG
;
A
#
# COMPACT_ATOMS: atom_id res chain seq x y z
N MET A 1 -28.86 -11.10 -25.65
CA MET A 1 -28.07 -10.49 -24.54
C MET A 1 -28.11 -8.98 -24.72
N ARG A 2 -28.48 -8.19 -23.69
CA ARG A 2 -28.41 -6.72 -23.77
C ARG A 2 -26.99 -6.27 -23.42
N ALA A 3 -26.35 -5.54 -24.32
CA ALA A 3 -25.06 -4.90 -24.05
C ALA A 3 -25.22 -3.80 -22.98
N LEU A 4 -24.17 -3.56 -22.19
CA LEU A 4 -24.13 -2.46 -21.22
C LEU A 4 -24.22 -1.11 -21.95
N GLY A 5 -25.09 -0.23 -21.48
CA GLY A 5 -25.26 1.11 -22.05
C GLY A 5 -24.12 2.07 -21.67
N PRO A 6 -23.86 3.13 -22.44
CA PRO A 6 -22.77 4.09 -22.18
C PRO A 6 -22.81 4.73 -20.78
N ALA A 7 -24.01 4.93 -20.23
CA ALA A 7 -24.21 5.47 -18.89
C ALA A 7 -23.70 4.53 -17.78
N MET A 8 -23.65 3.21 -18.04
CA MET A 8 -23.13 2.20 -17.11
C MET A 8 -21.60 2.14 -17.15
N LEU A 9 -20.97 2.58 -18.25
CA LEU A 9 -19.52 2.64 -18.42
C LEU A 9 -18.93 3.97 -17.93
N ARG A 10 -19.76 5.00 -17.74
CA ARG A 10 -19.31 6.31 -17.25
C ARG A 10 -19.13 6.29 -15.75
N ASN A 11 -17.89 6.46 -15.28
CA ASN A 11 -17.62 6.68 -13.87
C ASN A 11 -18.24 8.02 -13.42
N ARG A 12 -19.25 7.97 -12.56
CA ARG A 12 -19.95 9.16 -12.06
C ARG A 12 -19.10 9.98 -11.09
N HIS A 13 -18.11 9.35 -10.45
CA HIS A 13 -17.25 9.98 -9.46
C HIS A 13 -15.80 10.07 -9.99
N LYS A 14 -15.33 11.29 -10.24
CA LYS A 14 -13.89 11.52 -10.52
C LYS A 14 -13.18 11.74 -9.20
N ASN A 15 -12.35 10.78 -8.79
CA ASN A 15 -11.44 10.99 -7.66
C ASN A 15 -10.50 12.17 -7.99
N ALA A 16 -10.21 13.01 -6.99
CA ALA A 16 -9.19 14.04 -7.14
C ALA A 16 -7.87 13.38 -7.58
N PRO A 17 -7.17 13.93 -8.59
CA PRO A 17 -5.90 13.38 -9.03
C PRO A 17 -4.90 13.45 -7.86
N ARG A 18 -4.17 12.35 -7.63
CA ARG A 18 -3.07 12.36 -6.68
C ARG A 18 -1.88 13.09 -7.33
N PRO A 19 -1.14 13.93 -6.59
CA PRO A 19 0.09 14.54 -7.09
C PRO A 19 1.07 13.46 -7.58
N ALA A 20 1.79 13.73 -8.68
CA ALA A 20 2.71 12.76 -9.29
C ALA A 20 3.77 12.25 -8.30
N TRP A 21 4.31 13.14 -7.46
CA TRP A 21 5.29 12.83 -6.40
C TRP A 21 4.74 11.89 -5.30
N LYS A 22 3.43 11.61 -5.26
CA LYS A 22 2.83 10.61 -4.36
C LYS A 22 2.66 9.24 -5.01
N VAL A 23 2.76 9.15 -6.34
CA VAL A 23 2.32 8.00 -7.12
C VAL A 23 3.53 7.24 -7.68
N ALA A 24 3.72 6.01 -7.20
CA ALA A 24 4.79 5.12 -7.63
C ALA A 24 4.20 3.75 -7.98
N GLU A 25 3.45 3.66 -9.08
CA GLU A 25 2.77 2.42 -9.48
C GLU A 25 3.73 1.26 -9.73
N ALA A 26 4.91 1.53 -10.30
CA ALA A 26 5.96 0.53 -10.48
C ALA A 26 6.47 -0.02 -9.14
N PHE A 27 6.57 0.82 -8.09
CA PHE A 27 6.88 0.38 -6.74
C PHE A 27 5.77 -0.50 -6.16
N ARG A 28 4.51 -0.10 -6.32
CA ARG A 28 3.34 -0.89 -5.86
C ARG A 28 3.26 -2.24 -6.55
N GLN A 29 3.55 -2.31 -7.85
CA GLN A 29 3.63 -3.57 -8.59
C GLN A 29 4.81 -4.41 -8.12
N TRP A 30 5.98 -3.79 -7.97
CA TRP A 30 7.17 -4.41 -7.39
C TRP A 30 6.75 -5.10 -6.09
N LEU A 31 6.20 -4.37 -5.10
CA LEU A 31 5.78 -4.92 -3.79
C LEU A 31 4.91 -6.17 -3.87
N ARG A 32 3.98 -6.26 -4.83
CA ARG A 32 3.09 -7.43 -4.95
C ARG A 32 3.80 -8.72 -5.36
N GLY A 33 5.05 -8.63 -5.82
CA GLY A 33 5.90 -9.79 -6.07
C GLY A 33 6.69 -10.28 -4.84
N ARG A 34 6.45 -9.76 -3.63
CA ARG A 34 7.24 -10.06 -2.41
C ARG A 34 6.43 -10.88 -1.43
N PRO A 35 7.10 -11.66 -0.55
CA PRO A 35 6.45 -12.29 0.58
C PRO A 35 5.71 -11.24 1.43
N CYS A 36 4.66 -11.69 2.10
CA CYS A 36 3.95 -10.87 3.08
C CYS A 36 4.90 -10.43 4.20
N ALA A 37 4.89 -9.14 4.55
CA ALA A 37 5.70 -8.58 5.62
C ALA A 37 5.35 -9.13 7.02
N CYS A 38 4.16 -9.74 7.18
CA CYS A 38 3.79 -10.48 8.38
C CYS A 38 4.61 -11.77 8.56
N ALA A 39 5.16 -12.33 7.48
CA ALA A 39 6.02 -13.53 7.50
C ALA A 39 5.45 -14.72 8.30
N GLY A 40 4.13 -14.95 8.20
CA GLY A 40 3.48 -16.08 8.89
C GLY A 40 3.16 -15.86 10.37
N LYS A 41 3.43 -14.68 10.95
CA LYS A 41 3.10 -14.37 12.35
C LYS A 41 1.60 -14.28 12.65
N HIS A 42 0.78 -14.22 11.60
CA HIS A 42 -0.66 -14.36 11.65
C HIS A 42 -1.03 -15.73 11.09
N ASP A 43 -1.81 -16.52 11.82
CA ASP A 43 -2.13 -17.90 11.45
C ASP A 43 -2.81 -18.02 10.06
N GLU A 44 -3.63 -17.03 9.67
CA GLU A 44 -4.24 -17.00 8.34
C GLU A 44 -3.38 -16.27 7.30
N CYS A 45 -2.08 -16.06 7.53
CA CYS A 45 -1.21 -15.41 6.56
C CYS A 45 -1.22 -16.17 5.23
N GLY A 46 -1.69 -15.49 4.18
CA GLY A 46 -1.94 -16.12 2.89
C GLY A 46 -2.86 -15.30 1.99
N GLY A 47 -2.99 -15.76 0.75
CA GLY A 47 -3.73 -15.09 -0.32
C GLY A 47 -2.89 -14.10 -1.14
N PRO A 48 -3.51 -13.45 -2.14
CA PRO A 48 -2.82 -12.50 -3.01
C PRO A 48 -2.16 -11.36 -2.24
N ILE A 49 -0.97 -10.94 -2.67
CA ILE A 49 -0.25 -9.83 -2.03
C ILE A 49 -0.82 -8.49 -2.49
N ARG A 50 -1.03 -7.60 -1.53
CA ARG A 50 -1.48 -6.21 -1.67
C ARG A 50 -0.34 -5.27 -1.34
N SER A 51 -0.36 -4.09 -1.97
CA SER A 51 0.48 -2.95 -1.60
C SER A 51 -0.28 -2.12 -0.55
N ALA A 52 -0.08 -2.43 0.73
CA ALA A 52 -0.83 -1.82 1.83
C ALA A 52 -0.16 -0.52 2.29
N HIS A 53 -0.90 0.59 2.31
CA HIS A 53 -0.39 1.90 2.76
C HIS A 53 -0.33 1.98 4.29
N VAL A 54 0.84 2.33 4.81
CA VAL A 54 1.04 2.65 6.23
C VAL A 54 0.51 4.06 6.49
N ASP A 55 -0.76 4.16 6.86
CA ASP A 55 -1.51 5.43 6.88
C ASP A 55 -0.94 6.51 7.81
N TYR A 56 -0.20 6.11 8.84
CA TYR A 56 0.41 7.03 9.81
C TYR A 56 1.83 7.48 9.41
N ALA A 57 2.36 7.00 8.28
CA ALA A 57 3.74 7.25 7.85
C ALA A 57 4.06 8.70 7.42
N GLY A 58 3.04 9.57 7.35
CA GLY A 58 3.18 10.99 7.02
C GLY A 58 2.60 11.35 5.65
N ASP A 59 2.61 12.64 5.34
CA ASP A 59 2.09 13.28 4.11
C ASP A 59 0.61 13.06 3.75
N LYS A 60 -0.15 12.33 4.57
CA LYS A 60 -1.60 12.24 4.47
C LYS A 60 -2.20 13.65 4.57
N GLY A 61 -2.69 14.17 3.46
CA GLY A 61 -3.38 15.45 3.41
C GLY A 61 -4.89 15.27 3.55
N VAL A 62 -5.61 16.38 3.73
CA VAL A 62 -7.08 16.39 3.66
C VAL A 62 -7.50 15.78 2.32
N SER A 63 -8.27 14.69 2.38
CA SER A 63 -8.77 13.96 1.20
C SER A 63 -7.70 13.35 0.28
N THR A 64 -6.43 13.22 0.72
CA THR A 64 -5.39 12.55 -0.08
C THR A 64 -4.80 11.36 0.65
N LYS A 65 -4.59 10.27 -0.08
CA LYS A 65 -3.89 9.10 0.43
C LYS A 65 -2.41 9.42 0.65
N VAL A 66 -1.83 8.71 1.62
CA VAL A 66 -0.39 8.61 1.86
C VAL A 66 0.36 8.27 0.57
N SER A 67 1.59 8.78 0.41
CA SER A 67 2.44 8.45 -0.75
C SER A 67 2.73 6.96 -0.87
N ASP A 68 2.88 6.49 -2.11
CA ASP A 68 3.10 5.08 -2.38
C ASP A 68 4.41 4.54 -1.82
N LYS A 69 5.41 5.39 -1.57
CA LYS A 69 6.66 5.03 -0.88
C LYS A 69 6.43 4.45 0.52
N PHE A 70 5.28 4.71 1.12
CA PHE A 70 4.90 4.19 2.43
C PHE A 70 4.02 2.92 2.34
N CYS A 71 4.14 2.16 1.26
CA CYS A 71 3.48 0.86 1.12
C CYS A 71 4.38 -0.28 1.61
N ILE A 72 3.75 -1.33 2.16
CA ILE A 72 4.38 -2.62 2.45
C ILE A 72 3.61 -3.77 1.78
N PRO A 73 4.24 -4.93 1.52
CA PRO A 73 3.55 -6.08 0.98
C PRO A 73 2.80 -6.81 2.09
N LEU A 74 1.48 -6.91 2.01
CA LEU A 74 0.67 -7.73 2.91
C LEU A 74 -0.17 -8.71 2.10
N SER A 75 -0.26 -9.96 2.56
CA SER A 75 -1.25 -10.89 2.02
C SER A 75 -2.66 -10.38 2.28
N ASP A 76 -3.64 -10.79 1.48
CA ASP A 76 -5.02 -10.31 1.61
C ASP A 76 -5.59 -10.50 3.01
N ASN A 77 -5.31 -11.65 3.64
CA ASN A 77 -5.71 -11.93 5.02
C ASN A 77 -5.03 -11.01 6.04
N CYS A 78 -3.73 -10.79 5.92
CA CYS A 78 -3.01 -9.85 6.81
C CYS A 78 -3.46 -8.40 6.58
N HIS A 79 -3.78 -8.03 5.35
CA HIS A 79 -4.30 -6.71 5.00
C HIS A 79 -5.71 -6.49 5.59
N ARG A 80 -6.58 -7.50 5.51
CA ARG A 80 -7.90 -7.50 6.17
C ARG A 80 -7.78 -7.40 7.69
N LEU A 81 -6.88 -8.16 8.31
CA LEU A 81 -6.62 -8.07 9.75
C LEU A 81 -6.15 -6.66 10.14
N GLN A 82 -5.23 -6.08 9.36
CA GLN A 82 -4.76 -4.71 9.59
C GLN A 82 -5.92 -3.72 9.53
N HIS A 83 -6.80 -3.79 8.53
CA HIS A 83 -7.97 -2.90 8.45
C HIS A 83 -8.92 -3.07 9.65
N ASN A 84 -9.10 -4.30 10.14
CA ASN A 84 -9.99 -4.59 11.26
C ASN A 84 -9.45 -4.14 12.62
N LYS A 85 -8.14 -4.21 12.82
CA LYS A 85 -7.50 -3.93 14.12
C LYS A 85 -6.82 -2.56 14.20
N GLY A 86 -6.51 -1.98 13.05
CA GLY A 86 -5.75 -0.74 12.95
C GLY A 86 -4.24 -0.94 13.02
N TRP A 87 -3.50 0.04 12.52
CA TRP A 87 -2.05 0.03 12.43
C TRP A 87 -1.33 -0.12 13.79
N PRO A 88 -1.69 0.60 14.87
CA PRO A 88 -0.97 0.45 16.15
C PRO A 88 -1.01 -0.98 16.71
N TRP A 89 -2.17 -1.64 16.63
CA TRP A 89 -2.32 -3.03 17.05
C TRP A 89 -1.52 -3.96 16.13
N PHE A 90 -1.62 -3.75 14.82
CA PHE A 90 -0.95 -4.60 13.83
C PHE A 90 0.57 -4.52 13.95
N ASP A 91 1.12 -3.33 14.17
CA ASP A 91 2.53 -3.10 14.43
C ASP A 91 3.01 -3.88 15.65
N LEU A 92 2.33 -3.69 16.79
CA LEU A 92 2.71 -4.28 18.07
C LEU A 92 2.60 -5.81 18.06
N HIS A 93 1.49 -6.34 17.55
CA HIS A 93 1.17 -7.77 17.70
C HIS A 93 1.58 -8.62 16.51
N ILE A 94 1.69 -8.04 15.31
CA ILE A 94 1.97 -8.81 14.09
C ILE A 94 3.33 -8.46 13.52
N LEU A 95 3.68 -7.18 13.38
CA LEU A 95 4.95 -6.81 12.74
C LEU A 95 6.15 -6.88 13.70
N GLY A 96 5.91 -6.79 15.01
CA GLY A 96 6.89 -7.05 16.06
C GLY A 96 7.44 -5.79 16.73
N GLY A 97 6.67 -4.70 16.78
CA GLY A 97 7.05 -3.51 17.53
C GLY A 97 6.33 -2.24 17.07
N VAL A 98 6.38 -1.20 17.91
CA VAL A 98 5.80 0.11 17.60
C VAL A 98 6.44 0.69 16.34
N SER A 99 5.61 1.26 15.46
CA SER A 99 6.04 1.88 14.18
C SER A 99 6.73 0.93 13.21
N ARG A 100 6.60 -0.39 13.38
CA ARG A 100 7.31 -1.36 12.54
C ARG A 100 6.85 -1.31 11.08
N GLY A 101 5.58 -1.04 10.81
CA GLY A 101 5.07 -0.79 9.46
C GLY A 101 5.81 0.34 8.74
N LEU A 102 6.03 1.48 9.43
CA LEU A 102 6.78 2.61 8.88
C LEU A 102 8.22 2.22 8.54
N MET A 103 8.92 1.55 9.46
CA MET A 103 10.30 1.09 9.21
C MET A 103 10.37 0.18 7.98
N LEU A 104 9.49 -0.82 7.91
CA LEU A 104 9.41 -1.73 6.76
C LEU A 104 9.14 -0.97 5.47
N SER A 105 8.26 0.04 5.49
CA SER A 105 7.96 0.83 4.29
C SER A 105 9.21 1.57 3.77
N GLN A 106 10.04 2.09 4.67
CA GLN A 106 11.31 2.73 4.33
C GLN A 106 12.33 1.72 3.80
N GLU A 107 12.43 0.55 4.44
CA GLU A 107 13.30 -0.55 4.01
C GLU A 107 12.92 -1.01 2.58
N TYR A 108 11.63 -1.21 2.30
CA TYR A 108 11.15 -1.60 0.97
C TYR A 108 11.36 -0.51 -0.07
N TRP A 109 11.09 0.76 0.27
CA TRP A 109 11.34 1.88 -0.63
C TRP A 109 12.83 1.93 -1.01
N ALA A 110 13.72 1.89 -0.02
CA ALA A 110 15.17 1.91 -0.24
C ALA A 110 15.65 0.72 -1.07
N ALA A 111 15.07 -0.46 -0.87
CA ALA A 111 15.42 -1.68 -1.59
C ALA A 111 14.89 -1.76 -3.02
N TRP A 112 13.95 -0.89 -3.42
CA TRP A 112 13.38 -0.93 -4.77
C TRP A 112 14.40 -0.46 -5.82
N PRO A 113 14.79 -1.29 -6.82
CA PRO A 113 15.77 -0.90 -7.82
C PRO A 113 15.35 0.30 -8.69
N GLY A 114 14.04 0.52 -8.83
CA GLY A 114 13.50 1.64 -9.59
C GLY A 114 13.48 2.98 -8.84
N ARG A 115 13.87 2.99 -7.55
CA ARG A 115 13.77 4.17 -6.67
C ARG A 115 14.49 5.38 -7.23
N VAL A 116 15.79 5.26 -7.51
CA VAL A 116 16.64 6.39 -7.93
C VAL A 116 16.10 7.02 -9.22
N LYS A 117 15.72 6.19 -10.20
CA LYS A 117 15.12 6.68 -11.44
C LYS A 117 13.81 7.42 -11.17
N TRP A 118 12.93 6.84 -10.35
CA TRP A 118 11.65 7.46 -10.01
C TRP A 118 11.84 8.78 -9.26
N GLU A 119 12.77 8.85 -8.31
CA GLU A 119 13.10 10.06 -7.53
C GLU A 119 13.65 11.16 -8.45
N ASN A 120 14.49 10.84 -9.44
CA ASN A 120 14.96 11.82 -10.42
C ASN A 120 13.85 12.37 -11.34
N GLU A 121 12.81 11.58 -11.59
CA GLU A 121 11.71 11.93 -12.50
C GLU A 121 10.54 12.62 -11.78
N ASN A 122 10.38 12.41 -10.46
CA ASN A 122 9.17 12.76 -9.70
C ASN A 122 9.44 13.42 -8.32
N GLY A 123 10.71 13.54 -7.92
CA GLY A 123 11.14 14.08 -6.63
C GLY A 123 11.26 15.59 -6.58
#